data_AF-X6CWX8-F1
#
_entry.id   AF-X6CWX8-F1
#
_cell.length_a   1.000
_cell.length_b   1.000
_cell.length_c   1.000
_cell.angle_alpha   90.00
_cell.angle_beta   90.00
_cell.angle_gamma   90.00
#
_symmetry.space_group_name_H-M   'P 1'
#
loop_
_entity.id
_entity.type
_entity.pdbx_description
1 polymer ?
#
loop_
_entity_poly.entity_id
_entity_poly.type
_entity_poly.pdbx_seq_one_letter_code
_entity_poly.pdbx_strand_id
1 'polypeptide(L)'
;MELEPGSLASKDDSCRPALAIGELERALLRKDNLFHQVLEALPVAIYTTDRSGKITFYNRAAAELAGREPQIGVDEWCVTFRLFTPDGNPLPHEDCPMAVALKENRPIRNQEAIAQRPDGTLIPFLPFPTPLRDETGELIGAVNLLVDLSERRQAEEVRQHLSAIVESSFDAIVSKDLNGVIKSWNHGAERLFRYPASEAIGKPITMLIPADRQDEEVYLLDRIRNGERVESYETVRRRKDGSLVPVSLTISPVRDGAGRIVGASKIARDISAAKESEYRIRALMREVNHRVKNQYAVILSMIRETNKRSRNPDAFERDVRERIMALSASHDLLVSDDWRGANVFELLLAQLKPFGSEERISMSGPSVVLGPNAVQHLGIAFHELATNSAKYGVLAGVSGQIVVAWGIETAETKLFRLTWSETVHSKIEKVAHSGFGTVVLTRVAPQAMGGTGWIQHHPNGLVWTLEAPADLVETFPANSSVA
;
A
#
# COMPACT_ATOMS: atom_id res chain seq x y z
N MET A 1 74.06 18.84 73.70
CA MET A 1 74.76 19.60 74.73
C MET A 1 73.74 20.56 75.31
N GLU A 2 73.46 20.37 76.60
CA GLU A 2 72.81 21.30 77.54
C GLU A 2 71.31 21.63 77.37
N LEU A 3 70.53 20.89 78.19
CA LEU A 3 69.40 21.36 78.99
C LEU A 3 69.86 22.50 79.93
N GLU A 4 69.11 23.59 80.16
CA GLU A 4 68.13 23.82 81.26
C GLU A 4 68.09 25.36 81.53
N PRO A 5 67.24 25.94 82.42
CA PRO A 5 65.83 25.65 82.75
C PRO A 5 64.96 26.93 82.98
N GLY A 6 63.65 26.72 83.06
CA GLY A 6 62.72 27.23 84.10
C GLY A 6 62.53 28.74 84.34
N SER A 7 61.28 29.21 84.28
CA SER A 7 60.54 29.64 85.49
C SER A 7 59.17 30.23 85.13
N LEU A 8 58.19 29.86 85.97
CA LEU A 8 56.78 30.22 85.91
C LEU A 8 56.55 31.72 86.14
N ALA A 9 55.52 32.26 85.46
CA ALA A 9 54.65 33.25 86.06
C ALA A 9 53.24 33.09 85.50
N SER A 10 52.38 32.46 86.31
CA SER A 10 50.93 32.50 86.18
C SER A 10 50.44 33.92 86.42
N LYS A 11 49.58 34.41 85.53
CA LYS A 11 48.41 35.27 85.81
C LYS A 11 47.71 35.60 84.50
N ASP A 12 46.54 34.99 84.32
CA ASP A 12 45.28 35.63 83.91
C ASP A 12 44.33 34.57 83.34
N ASP A 13 43.71 33.81 84.26
CA ASP A 13 42.71 32.78 83.98
C ASP A 13 41.28 33.34 83.94
N SER A 14 41.12 34.67 83.79
CA SER A 14 39.82 35.35 83.71
C SER A 14 39.31 35.56 82.28
N CYS A 15 40.08 35.16 81.25
CA CYS A 15 39.71 35.35 79.84
C CYS A 15 39.44 34.05 79.05
N ARG A 16 39.41 32.88 79.71
CA ARG A 16 39.19 31.58 79.04
C ARG A 16 37.74 31.20 78.68
N PRO A 17 36.68 31.55 79.42
CA PRO A 17 35.33 31.11 79.07
C PRO A 17 34.78 31.78 77.79
N ALA A 18 35.15 33.02 77.51
CA ALA A 18 34.69 33.75 76.31
C ALA A 18 35.31 33.22 75.00
N LEU A 19 36.55 32.73 75.04
CA LEU A 19 37.24 32.13 73.89
C LEU A 19 36.67 30.75 73.53
N ALA A 20 36.34 29.92 74.53
CA ALA A 20 35.77 28.59 74.33
C ALA A 20 34.31 28.63 73.80
N ILE A 21 33.49 29.59 74.25
CA ILE A 21 32.14 29.80 73.73
C ILE A 21 32.19 30.24 72.26
N GLY A 22 33.08 31.18 71.92
CA GLY A 22 33.24 31.64 70.54
C GLY A 22 33.82 30.60 69.58
N GLU A 23 34.52 29.56 70.07
CA GLU A 23 34.97 28.41 69.26
C GLU A 23 33.84 27.39 69.04
N LEU A 24 33.00 27.15 70.06
CA LEU A 24 31.84 26.27 69.96
C LEU A 24 30.77 26.85 69.02
N GLU A 25 30.47 28.15 69.12
CA GLU A 25 29.58 28.86 68.21
C GLU A 25 30.09 28.79 66.76
N ARG A 26 31.39 29.00 66.54
CA ARG A 26 32.01 28.89 65.21
C ARG A 26 31.98 27.46 64.66
N ALA A 27 32.12 26.45 65.50
CA ALA A 27 32.03 25.04 65.11
C ALA A 27 30.59 24.65 64.71
N LEU A 28 29.60 25.14 65.46
CA LEU A 28 28.18 24.94 65.18
C LEU A 28 27.77 25.63 63.87
N LEU A 29 28.13 26.91 63.71
CA LEU A 29 27.96 27.67 62.47
C LEU A 29 28.62 26.99 61.26
N ARG A 30 29.82 26.39 61.43
CA ARG A 30 30.47 25.61 60.37
C ARG A 30 29.68 24.37 59.98
N LYS A 31 29.15 23.63 60.95
CA LYS A 31 28.35 22.42 60.71
C LYS A 31 27.03 22.75 60.01
N ASP A 32 26.34 23.79 60.47
CA ASP A 32 25.07 24.24 59.87
C ASP A 32 25.28 24.73 58.44
N ASN A 33 26.36 25.49 58.19
CA ASN A 33 26.69 25.98 56.86
C ASN A 33 27.10 24.83 55.91
N LEU A 34 27.82 23.82 56.41
CA LEU A 34 28.14 22.62 55.63
C LEU A 34 26.88 21.82 55.26
N PHE A 35 25.94 21.67 56.18
CA PHE A 35 24.68 20.96 55.92
C PHE A 35 23.86 21.65 54.80
N HIS A 36 23.74 22.97 54.86
CA HIS A 36 23.07 23.76 53.82
C HIS A 36 23.77 23.62 52.47
N GLN A 37 25.11 23.70 52.43
CA GLN A 37 25.88 23.54 51.19
C GLN A 37 25.68 22.15 50.55
N VAL A 38 25.59 21.10 51.35
CA VAL A 38 25.33 19.75 50.86
C VAL A 38 23.94 19.67 50.23
N LEU A 39 22.90 20.14 50.91
CA LEU A 39 21.54 20.10 50.37
C LEU A 39 21.38 20.98 49.13
N GLU A 40 22.05 22.14 49.11
CA GLU A 40 22.05 23.06 47.98
C GLU A 40 22.70 22.46 46.73
N ALA A 41 23.79 21.71 46.89
CA ALA A 41 24.52 21.10 45.79
C ALA A 41 23.84 19.86 45.18
N LEU A 42 22.80 19.31 45.82
CA LEU A 42 22.11 18.13 45.32
C LEU A 42 21.26 18.47 44.07
N PRO A 43 21.38 17.70 42.97
CA PRO A 43 20.63 17.94 41.74
C PRO A 43 19.18 17.44 41.82
N VAL A 44 18.65 17.22 43.02
CA VAL A 44 17.29 16.74 43.27
C VAL A 44 16.58 17.76 44.15
N ALA A 45 15.31 18.02 43.86
CA ALA A 45 14.51 18.98 44.58
C ALA A 45 14.34 18.57 46.05
N ILE A 46 14.86 19.38 46.96
CA ILE A 46 14.77 19.15 48.41
C ILE A 46 14.28 20.42 49.10
N TYR A 47 13.40 20.24 50.07
CA TYR A 47 13.00 21.30 50.98
C TYR A 47 12.70 20.74 52.38
N THR A 48 12.77 21.60 53.39
CA THR A 48 12.41 21.25 54.76
C THR A 48 11.31 22.15 55.28
N THR A 49 10.58 21.67 56.28
CA THR A 49 9.57 22.44 56.99
C THR A 49 9.77 22.34 58.50
N ASP A 50 9.20 23.28 59.25
CA ASP A 50 8.98 23.13 60.68
C ASP A 50 7.81 22.19 60.99
N ARG A 51 7.49 22.00 62.29
CA ARG A 51 6.38 21.16 62.76
C ARG A 51 5.00 21.65 62.30
N SER A 52 4.84 22.94 62.04
CA SER A 52 3.60 23.52 61.53
C SER A 52 3.45 23.40 60.00
N GLY A 53 4.50 22.90 59.32
CA GLY A 53 4.52 22.75 57.87
C GLY A 53 5.11 23.96 57.14
N LYS A 54 5.54 25.02 57.83
CA LYS A 54 6.15 26.18 57.17
C LYS A 54 7.51 25.84 56.61
N ILE A 55 7.78 26.24 55.37
CA ILE A 55 9.04 25.96 54.69
C ILE A 55 10.18 26.69 55.39
N THR A 56 11.21 25.94 55.79
CA THR A 56 12.39 26.46 56.51
C THR A 56 13.64 26.53 55.63
N PHE A 57 13.70 25.69 54.58
CA PHE A 57 14.77 25.67 53.59
C PHE A 57 14.25 25.03 52.30
N TYR A 58 14.81 25.41 51.16
CA TYR A 58 14.69 24.72 49.88
C TYR A 58 15.97 24.92 49.08
N ASN A 59 16.33 23.95 48.24
CA ASN A 59 17.46 24.10 47.33
C ASN A 59 17.04 24.65 45.96
N ARG A 60 18.03 25.03 45.14
CA ARG A 60 17.80 25.46 43.76
C ARG A 60 16.94 24.50 42.94
N ALA A 61 17.18 23.19 43.03
CA ALA A 61 16.41 22.19 42.28
C ALA A 61 14.91 22.20 42.66
N ALA A 62 14.58 22.47 43.93
CA ALA A 62 13.20 22.60 44.38
C ALA A 62 12.50 23.84 43.81
N ALA A 63 13.20 24.97 43.74
CA ALA A 63 12.68 26.18 43.11
C ALA A 63 12.47 26.00 41.59
N GLU A 64 13.42 25.34 40.91
CA GLU A 64 13.32 25.01 39.49
C GLU A 64 12.15 24.06 39.20
N LEU A 65 11.96 23.01 40.00
CA LEU A 65 10.82 22.10 39.88
C LEU A 65 9.50 22.84 40.07
N ALA A 66 9.41 23.69 41.11
CA ALA A 66 8.23 24.46 41.44
C ALA A 66 7.92 25.59 40.43
N GLY A 67 8.91 25.99 39.62
CA GLY A 67 8.79 27.12 38.69
C GLY A 67 8.62 28.47 39.40
N ARG A 68 9.01 28.55 40.68
CA ARG A 68 8.94 29.75 41.52
C ARG A 68 9.92 29.65 42.68
N GLU A 69 10.22 30.78 43.30
CA GLU A 69 10.95 30.83 44.57
C GLU A 69 9.96 30.80 45.75
N PRO A 70 9.99 29.77 46.62
CA PRO A 70 9.20 29.73 47.84
C PRO A 70 9.60 30.81 48.84
N GLN A 71 8.63 31.31 49.62
CA GLN A 71 8.88 32.25 50.72
C GLN A 71 9.07 31.50 52.04
N ILE A 72 10.30 31.52 52.56
CA ILE A 72 10.65 30.87 53.85
C ILE A 72 9.83 31.47 55.00
N GLY A 73 9.27 30.62 55.85
CA GLY A 73 8.45 30.99 57.01
C GLY A 73 7.01 31.42 56.68
N VAL A 74 6.66 31.53 55.39
CA VAL A 74 5.34 31.93 54.90
C VAL A 74 4.67 30.78 54.15
N ASP A 75 5.35 30.21 53.16
CA ASP A 75 4.79 29.10 52.39
C ASP A 75 4.70 27.85 53.26
N GLU A 76 3.58 27.13 53.13
CA GLU A 76 3.25 25.97 53.97
C GLU A 76 3.13 24.68 53.13
N TRP A 77 3.56 23.58 53.75
CA TRP A 77 3.50 22.19 53.31
C TRP A 77 4.30 21.83 52.07
N CYS A 78 4.27 22.64 51.01
CA CYS A 78 4.90 22.35 49.73
C CYS A 78 5.42 23.59 49.02
N VAL A 79 6.59 23.45 48.37
CA VAL A 79 7.20 24.47 47.51
C VAL A 79 6.37 24.80 46.27
N THR A 80 5.47 23.91 45.86
CA THR A 80 4.71 24.01 44.60
C THR A 80 3.44 24.86 44.74
N PHE A 81 2.97 25.47 43.65
CA PHE A 81 1.85 26.42 43.67
C PHE A 81 0.49 25.75 43.86
N ARG A 82 0.15 24.75 43.02
CA ARG A 82 -1.05 23.92 43.17
C ARG A 82 -0.70 22.45 43.01
N LEU A 83 -1.44 21.60 43.71
CA LEU A 83 -1.26 20.16 43.69
C LEU A 83 -2.52 19.46 43.20
N PHE A 84 -2.33 18.35 42.51
CA PHE A 84 -3.38 17.47 42.02
C PHE A 84 -2.98 16.00 42.26
N THR A 85 -3.98 15.14 42.39
CA THR A 85 -3.77 13.69 42.36
C THR A 85 -3.39 13.24 40.94
N PRO A 86 -2.84 12.02 40.75
CA PRO A 86 -2.56 11.48 39.42
C PRO A 86 -3.78 11.42 38.49
N ASP A 87 -4.99 11.31 39.06
CA ASP A 87 -6.26 11.32 38.33
C ASP A 87 -6.75 12.72 37.95
N GLY A 88 -6.02 13.78 38.33
CA GLY A 88 -6.33 15.17 38.00
C GLY A 88 -7.27 15.89 38.98
N ASN A 89 -7.62 15.27 40.12
CA ASN A 89 -8.40 15.93 41.15
C ASN A 89 -7.54 16.92 41.95
N PRO A 90 -8.03 18.11 42.33
CA PRO A 90 -7.29 19.02 43.20
C PRO A 90 -6.89 18.34 44.51
N LEU A 91 -5.62 18.45 44.89
CA LEU A 91 -5.08 17.97 46.15
C LEU A 91 -4.78 19.17 47.04
N PRO A 92 -5.57 19.43 48.09
CA PRO A 92 -5.28 20.50 49.04
C PRO A 92 -3.91 20.32 49.69
N HIS A 93 -3.18 21.41 49.93
CA HIS A 93 -1.85 21.35 50.57
C HIS A 93 -1.90 20.73 51.97
N GLU A 94 -3.00 20.88 52.71
CA GLU A 94 -3.19 20.26 54.03
C GLU A 94 -3.33 18.73 53.98
N ASP A 95 -3.63 18.20 52.80
CA ASP A 95 -3.74 16.76 52.54
C ASP A 95 -2.56 16.25 51.69
N CYS A 96 -1.59 17.12 51.39
CA CYS A 96 -0.43 16.70 50.62
C CYS A 96 0.45 15.72 51.42
N PRO A 97 1.31 14.94 50.75
CA PRO A 97 2.15 13.94 51.41
C PRO A 97 2.99 14.51 52.56
N MET A 98 3.44 15.76 52.47
CA MET A 98 4.16 16.42 53.56
C MET A 98 3.27 16.64 54.79
N ALA A 99 2.06 17.14 54.58
CA ALA A 99 1.12 17.37 55.66
C ALA A 99 0.71 16.07 56.36
N VAL A 100 0.46 15.02 55.59
CA VAL A 100 0.20 13.67 56.13
C VAL A 100 1.40 13.16 56.92
N ALA A 101 2.63 13.34 56.41
CA ALA A 101 3.85 12.91 57.11
C ALA A 101 4.00 13.56 58.49
N LEU A 102 3.73 14.87 58.57
CA LEU A 102 3.81 15.64 59.82
C LEU A 102 2.68 15.28 60.79
N LYS A 103 1.42 15.19 60.30
CA LYS A 103 0.24 14.86 61.12
C LYS A 103 0.31 13.46 61.70
N GLU A 104 0.72 12.48 60.89
CA GLU A 104 0.82 11.07 61.30
C GLU A 104 2.20 10.71 61.87
N ASN A 105 3.15 11.64 61.83
CA ASN A 105 4.53 11.49 62.30
C ASN A 105 5.23 10.22 61.75
N ARG A 106 5.02 9.95 60.46
CA ARG A 106 5.63 8.83 59.73
C ARG A 106 6.10 9.24 58.33
N PRO A 107 7.09 8.56 57.75
CA PRO A 107 7.47 8.79 56.36
C PRO A 107 6.35 8.40 55.39
N ILE A 108 6.16 9.19 54.33
CA ILE A 108 5.30 8.83 53.20
C ILE A 108 6.17 8.44 52.01
N ARG A 109 5.80 7.37 51.31
CA ARG A 109 6.51 6.79 50.17
C ARG A 109 5.49 6.33 49.12
N ASN A 110 5.93 6.23 47.86
CA ASN A 110 5.16 5.64 46.74
C ASN A 110 3.81 6.32 46.43
N GLN A 111 3.68 7.62 46.69
CA GLN A 111 2.48 8.38 46.37
C GLN A 111 2.80 9.44 45.32
N GLU A 112 2.32 9.29 44.10
CA GLU A 112 2.52 10.29 43.04
C GLU A 112 1.59 11.50 43.22
N ALA A 113 2.06 12.66 42.80
CA ALA A 113 1.27 13.88 42.72
C ALA A 113 1.65 14.68 41.47
N ILE A 114 0.79 15.60 41.06
CA ILE A 114 1.04 16.52 39.95
C ILE A 114 1.11 17.94 40.52
N ALA A 115 2.24 18.61 40.31
CA ALA A 115 2.41 20.01 40.64
C ALA A 115 2.05 20.86 39.43
N GLN A 116 1.27 21.91 39.62
CA GLN A 116 1.09 22.96 38.63
C GLN A 116 1.98 24.14 38.97
N ARG A 117 2.86 24.52 38.04
CA ARG A 117 3.67 25.73 38.11
C ARG A 117 2.80 26.98 37.90
N PRO A 118 3.25 28.18 38.30
CA PRO A 118 2.50 29.42 38.09
C PRO A 118 2.16 29.71 36.61
N ASP A 119 2.99 29.24 35.68
CA ASP A 119 2.77 29.35 34.22
C ASP A 119 1.70 28.37 33.69
N GLY A 120 1.16 27.50 34.54
CA GLY A 120 0.16 26.49 34.20
C GLY A 120 0.74 25.12 33.84
N THR A 121 2.06 24.98 33.71
CA THR A 121 2.73 23.71 33.37
C THR A 121 2.53 22.67 34.47
N LEU A 122 2.19 21.43 34.08
CA LEU A 122 1.98 20.31 34.99
C LEU A 122 3.23 19.43 35.05
N ILE A 123 3.74 19.22 36.26
CA ILE A 123 4.92 18.40 36.54
C ILE A 123 4.47 17.21 37.39
N PRO A 124 4.43 15.98 36.86
CA PRO A 124 4.25 14.78 37.66
C PRO A 124 5.51 14.54 38.50
N PHE A 125 5.36 14.28 39.79
CA PHE A 125 6.49 14.05 40.68
C PHE A 125 6.18 13.01 41.77
N LEU A 126 7.25 12.47 42.36
CA LEU A 126 7.20 11.55 43.48
C LEU A 126 7.84 12.20 44.73
N PRO A 127 7.04 12.58 45.76
CA PRO A 127 7.50 13.08 47.03
C PRO A 127 7.92 11.97 48.02
N PHE A 128 8.91 12.29 48.85
CA PHE A 128 9.46 11.42 49.90
C PHE A 128 9.57 12.15 51.25
N PRO A 129 8.46 12.67 51.81
CA PRO A 129 8.52 13.43 53.05
C PRO A 129 8.87 12.50 54.22
N THR A 130 9.76 12.97 55.07
CA THR A 130 10.31 12.23 56.20
C THR A 130 10.35 13.16 57.42
N PRO A 131 9.64 12.82 58.51
CA PRO A 131 9.68 13.61 59.73
C PRO A 131 11.08 13.71 60.33
N LEU A 132 11.45 14.89 60.81
CA LEU A 132 12.69 15.19 61.53
C LEU A 132 12.40 15.27 63.02
N ARG A 133 13.27 14.67 63.84
CA ARG A 133 13.12 14.63 65.29
C ARG A 133 14.37 15.17 65.99
N ASP A 134 14.19 15.75 67.16
CA ASP A 134 15.31 16.12 68.02
C ASP A 134 15.88 14.92 68.80
N GLU A 135 16.87 15.18 69.66
CA GLU A 135 17.54 14.17 70.49
C GLU A 135 16.59 13.50 71.51
N THR A 136 15.47 14.16 71.85
CA THR A 136 14.45 13.62 72.77
C THR A 136 13.39 12.80 72.04
N GLY A 137 13.41 12.80 70.70
CA GLY A 137 12.47 12.11 69.83
C GLY A 137 11.22 12.93 69.48
N GLU A 138 11.16 14.20 69.89
CA GLU A 138 10.07 15.10 69.55
C GLU A 138 10.15 15.54 68.09
N LEU A 139 8.99 15.68 67.46
CA LEU A 139 8.87 16.12 66.06
C LEU A 139 9.21 17.61 65.96
N ILE A 140 10.27 17.95 65.21
CA ILE A 140 10.70 19.33 65.00
C ILE A 140 10.36 19.85 63.58
N GLY A 141 10.08 18.95 62.65
CA GLY A 141 9.77 19.32 61.28
C GLY A 141 9.81 18.11 60.34
N ALA A 142 10.07 18.35 59.06
CA ALA A 142 10.22 17.29 58.07
C ALA A 142 11.13 17.73 56.92
N VAL A 143 11.74 16.76 56.24
CA VAL A 143 12.45 16.94 54.97
C VAL A 143 11.68 16.26 53.85
N ASN A 144 11.56 16.89 52.70
CA ASN A 144 11.04 16.28 51.48
C ASN A 144 12.11 16.21 50.41
N LEU A 145 12.01 15.16 49.60
CA LEU A 145 12.69 15.04 48.33
C LEU A 145 11.61 14.85 47.26
N LEU A 146 11.70 15.57 46.16
CA LEU A 146 10.79 15.48 45.03
C LEU A 146 11.55 14.96 43.81
N VAL A 147 11.09 13.85 43.24
CA VAL A 147 11.62 13.29 41.99
C VAL A 147 10.69 13.66 40.85
N ASP A 148 11.19 14.40 39.86
CA ASP A 148 10.46 14.72 38.63
C ASP A 148 10.27 13.44 37.77
N LEU A 149 9.05 13.19 37.30
CA LEU A 149 8.69 12.04 36.48
C LEU A 149 8.45 12.40 35.00
N SER A 150 8.63 13.68 34.62
CA SER A 150 8.31 14.21 33.29
C SER A 150 9.05 13.50 32.17
N GLU A 151 10.38 13.42 32.23
CA GLU A 151 11.20 12.78 31.19
C GLU A 151 10.86 11.30 31.03
N ARG A 152 10.65 10.59 32.15
CA ARG A 152 10.30 9.17 32.15
C ARG A 152 8.94 8.93 31.48
N ARG A 153 7.94 9.75 31.82
CA ARG A 153 6.61 9.64 31.21
C ARG A 153 6.64 9.98 29.72
N GLN A 154 7.33 11.06 29.34
CA GLN A 154 7.47 11.43 27.94
C GLN A 154 8.19 10.35 27.11
N ALA A 155 9.26 9.76 27.63
CA ALA A 155 9.96 8.66 26.97
C ALA A 155 9.06 7.42 26.81
N GLU A 156 8.25 7.12 27.82
CA GLU A 156 7.28 6.02 27.79
C GLU A 156 6.16 6.27 26.77
N GLU A 157 5.60 7.48 26.73
CA GLU A 157 4.58 7.89 25.77
C GLU A 157 5.08 7.81 24.33
N VAL A 158 6.29 8.33 24.06
CA VAL A 158 6.92 8.24 22.74
C VAL A 158 7.12 6.77 22.35
N ARG A 159 7.59 5.93 23.29
CA ARG A 159 7.78 4.49 23.05
C ARG A 159 6.46 3.79 22.73
N GLN A 160 5.40 4.07 23.48
CA GLN A 160 4.06 3.51 23.26
C GLN A 160 3.49 3.97 21.92
N HIS A 161 3.65 5.25 21.58
CA HIS A 161 3.20 5.81 20.31
C HIS A 161 3.90 5.14 19.12
N LEU A 162 5.23 5.02 19.16
CA LEU A 162 6.00 4.32 18.12
C LEU A 162 5.62 2.84 18.02
N SER A 163 5.40 2.16 19.15
CA SER A 163 4.92 0.78 19.16
C SER A 163 3.55 0.67 18.50
N ALA A 164 2.62 1.58 18.77
CA ALA A 164 1.29 1.60 18.16
C ALA A 164 1.36 1.81 16.65
N ILE A 165 2.27 2.67 16.16
CA ILE A 165 2.50 2.87 14.71
C ILE A 165 2.98 1.56 14.07
N VAL A 166 3.94 0.86 14.68
CA VAL A 166 4.46 -0.41 14.16
C VAL A 166 3.39 -1.51 14.17
N GLU A 167 2.61 -1.62 15.24
CA GLU A 167 1.57 -2.64 15.37
C GLU A 167 0.36 -2.40 14.45
N SER A 168 0.01 -1.16 14.18
CA SER A 168 -1.08 -0.80 13.26
C SER A 168 -0.69 -0.88 11.78
N SER A 169 0.59 -1.02 11.46
CA SER A 169 1.06 -1.15 10.08
C SER A 169 0.47 -2.37 9.39
N PHE A 170 -0.02 -2.18 8.16
CA PHE A 170 -0.47 -3.28 7.31
C PHE A 170 0.70 -4.13 6.80
N ASP A 171 1.81 -3.49 6.45
CA ASP A 171 3.04 -4.17 6.04
C ASP A 171 3.62 -4.96 7.23
N ALA A 172 4.20 -6.11 6.93
CA ALA A 172 4.88 -6.93 7.91
C ALA A 172 6.21 -6.28 8.30
N ILE A 173 6.38 -5.98 9.59
CA ILE A 173 7.60 -5.41 10.16
C ILE A 173 8.18 -6.43 11.12
N VAL A 174 9.42 -6.82 10.86
CA VAL A 174 10.13 -7.88 11.60
C VAL A 174 11.54 -7.39 11.91
N SER A 175 11.96 -7.48 13.17
CA SER A 175 13.36 -7.28 13.53
C SER A 175 14.04 -8.59 13.89
N LYS A 176 15.35 -8.66 13.67
CA LYS A 176 16.18 -9.83 13.97
C LYS A 176 17.60 -9.42 14.35
N ASP A 177 18.29 -10.28 15.09
CA ASP A 177 19.72 -10.10 15.33
C ASP A 177 20.58 -10.53 14.12
N LEU A 178 21.90 -10.30 14.24
CA LEU A 178 22.88 -10.64 13.21
C LEU A 178 23.07 -12.14 12.98
N ASN A 179 22.47 -13.00 13.82
CA ASN A 179 22.50 -14.46 13.67
C ASN A 179 21.24 -14.99 12.96
N GLY A 180 20.32 -14.13 12.53
CA GLY A 180 19.11 -14.61 11.88
C GLY A 180 17.88 -14.68 12.78
N VAL A 181 18.02 -14.47 14.09
CA VAL A 181 16.98 -14.79 15.08
C VAL A 181 16.01 -13.62 15.24
N ILE A 182 14.73 -13.91 15.07
CA ILE A 182 13.64 -12.93 15.16
C ILE A 182 13.53 -12.37 16.59
N LYS A 183 13.46 -11.04 16.70
CA LYS A 183 13.34 -10.29 17.96
C LYS A 183 12.00 -9.57 18.11
N SER A 184 11.37 -9.14 17.02
CA SER A 184 10.04 -8.52 17.03
C SER A 184 9.22 -8.94 15.83
N TRP A 185 7.90 -8.87 15.98
CA TRP A 185 6.92 -9.39 15.04
C TRP A 185 5.59 -8.66 15.20
N ASN A 186 5.27 -7.74 14.28
CA ASN A 186 4.04 -6.95 14.37
C ASN A 186 2.81 -7.72 13.84
N HIS A 187 1.60 -7.18 14.05
CA HIS A 187 0.37 -7.75 13.49
C HIS A 187 0.36 -7.90 11.96
N GLY A 188 1.04 -7.01 11.23
CA GLY A 188 1.23 -7.16 9.78
C GLY A 188 1.95 -8.46 9.42
N ALA A 189 2.98 -8.83 10.18
CA ALA A 189 3.75 -10.06 9.99
C ALA A 189 2.92 -11.31 10.34
N GLU A 190 2.11 -11.26 11.40
CA GLU A 190 1.18 -12.34 11.74
C GLU A 190 0.21 -12.61 10.60
N ARG A 191 -0.38 -11.55 10.03
CA ARG A 191 -1.34 -11.63 8.92
C ARG A 191 -0.69 -12.18 7.65
N LEU A 192 0.48 -11.65 7.28
CA LEU A 192 1.16 -12.01 6.04
C LEU A 192 1.68 -13.45 6.07
N PHE A 193 2.36 -13.83 7.15
CA PHE A 193 3.07 -15.11 7.24
C PHE A 193 2.28 -16.20 7.97
N ARG A 194 1.15 -15.86 8.62
CA ARG A 194 0.25 -16.78 9.34
C ARG A 194 0.90 -17.45 10.55
N TYR A 195 1.92 -16.82 11.12
CA TYR A 195 2.52 -17.22 12.40
C TYR A 195 2.16 -16.19 13.46
N PRO A 196 1.61 -16.60 14.63
CA PRO A 196 1.50 -15.68 15.76
C PRO A 196 2.90 -15.30 16.26
N ALA A 197 3.03 -14.11 16.85
CA ALA A 197 4.29 -13.59 17.36
C ALA A 197 4.97 -14.55 18.35
N SER A 198 4.18 -15.24 19.18
CA SER A 198 4.66 -16.24 20.15
C SER A 198 5.34 -17.46 19.52
N GLU A 199 5.02 -17.79 18.27
CA GLU A 199 5.67 -18.87 17.52
C GLU A 199 6.87 -18.38 16.69
N ALA A 200 6.88 -17.11 16.30
CA ALA A 200 7.90 -16.53 15.43
C ALA A 200 9.11 -15.96 16.20
N ILE A 201 8.87 -15.26 17.31
CA ILE A 201 9.94 -14.63 18.09
C ILE A 201 10.87 -15.70 18.67
N GLY A 202 12.19 -15.49 18.54
CA GLY A 202 13.21 -16.44 18.95
C GLY A 202 13.50 -17.55 17.93
N LYS A 203 12.76 -17.64 16.82
CA LYS A 203 13.04 -18.56 15.71
C LYS A 203 13.94 -17.91 14.65
N PRO A 204 14.65 -18.71 13.84
CA PRO A 204 15.41 -18.19 12.71
C PRO A 204 14.47 -17.74 11.59
N ILE A 205 14.75 -16.58 10.99
CA ILE A 205 13.94 -16.01 9.88
C ILE A 205 13.87 -16.92 8.65
N THR A 206 14.81 -17.86 8.52
CA THR A 206 14.88 -18.88 7.45
C THR A 206 13.64 -19.77 7.40
N MET A 207 12.85 -19.86 8.47
CA MET A 207 11.56 -20.55 8.47
C MET A 207 10.59 -20.01 7.40
N LEU A 208 10.69 -18.71 7.07
CA LEU A 208 9.88 -18.03 6.05
C LEU A 208 10.47 -18.17 4.64
N ILE A 209 11.62 -18.80 4.49
CA ILE A 209 12.36 -18.85 3.23
C ILE A 209 12.15 -20.24 2.60
N PRO A 210 11.81 -20.32 1.31
CA PRO A 210 11.78 -21.59 0.57
C PRO A 210 13.14 -22.32 0.61
N ALA A 211 13.12 -23.65 0.46
CA ALA A 211 14.34 -24.47 0.60
C ALA A 211 15.39 -24.17 -0.49
N ASP A 212 14.94 -23.83 -1.69
CA ASP A 212 15.74 -23.45 -2.86
C ASP A 212 16.33 -22.02 -2.78
N ARG A 213 16.06 -21.28 -1.69
CA ARG A 213 16.39 -19.86 -1.55
C ARG A 213 17.06 -19.50 -0.23
N GLN A 214 17.55 -20.48 0.53
CA GLN A 214 18.14 -20.26 1.85
C GLN A 214 19.36 -19.32 1.81
N ASP A 215 20.14 -19.38 0.72
CA ASP A 215 21.33 -18.56 0.53
C ASP A 215 21.03 -17.05 0.42
N GLU A 216 19.78 -16.68 0.10
CA GLU A 216 19.34 -15.27 0.09
C GLU A 216 19.58 -14.61 1.45
N GLU A 217 19.35 -15.33 2.55
CA GLU A 217 19.47 -14.76 3.89
C GLU A 217 20.93 -14.44 4.24
N VAL A 218 21.86 -15.29 3.81
CA VAL A 218 23.30 -15.08 4.00
C VAL A 218 23.73 -13.83 3.25
N TYR A 219 23.36 -13.74 1.97
CA TYR A 219 23.64 -12.59 1.13
C TYR A 219 23.08 -11.28 1.70
N LEU A 220 21.82 -11.27 2.14
CA LEU A 220 21.18 -10.07 2.68
C LEU A 220 21.80 -9.66 4.02
N LEU A 221 22.13 -10.61 4.90
CA LEU A 221 22.78 -10.33 6.18
C LEU A 221 24.17 -9.69 6.02
N ASP A 222 24.98 -10.16 5.07
CA ASP A 222 26.32 -9.60 4.85
C ASP A 222 26.27 -8.14 4.40
N ARG A 223 25.30 -7.78 3.53
CA ARG A 223 25.05 -6.38 3.18
C ARG A 223 24.68 -5.54 4.40
N ILE A 224 23.81 -6.06 5.28
CA ILE A 224 23.45 -5.37 6.52
C ILE A 224 24.66 -5.21 7.46
N ARG A 225 25.53 -6.22 7.57
CA ARG A 225 26.76 -6.14 8.37
C ARG A 225 27.70 -5.04 7.88
N ASN A 226 27.73 -4.79 6.58
CA ASN A 226 28.48 -3.69 5.96
C ASN A 226 27.78 -2.32 6.12
N GLY A 227 26.63 -2.27 6.79
CA GLY A 227 25.86 -1.04 7.01
C GLY A 227 25.02 -0.61 5.81
N GLU A 228 24.91 -1.45 4.78
CA GLU A 228 24.10 -1.16 3.61
C GLU A 228 22.61 -1.33 3.91
N ARG A 229 21.79 -0.55 3.19
CA ARG A 229 20.35 -0.75 3.13
C ARG A 229 20.01 -1.53 1.86
N VAL A 230 19.10 -2.49 1.98
CA VAL A 230 18.52 -3.19 0.83
C VAL A 230 17.16 -2.60 0.54
N GLU A 231 17.02 -1.98 -0.63
CA GLU A 231 15.76 -1.43 -1.11
C GLU A 231 15.11 -2.40 -2.11
N SER A 232 13.80 -2.59 -1.97
CA SER A 232 12.94 -3.27 -2.95
C SER A 232 13.46 -4.60 -3.52
N TYR A 233 13.82 -5.55 -2.65
CA TYR A 233 14.20 -6.89 -3.06
C TYR A 233 12.96 -7.79 -3.20
N GLU A 234 12.52 -8.04 -4.43
CA GLU A 234 11.41 -8.97 -4.71
C GLU A 234 11.85 -10.42 -4.58
N THR A 235 11.16 -11.20 -3.75
CA THR A 235 11.38 -12.65 -3.60
C THR A 235 10.10 -13.35 -3.17
N VAL A 236 10.19 -14.64 -2.87
CA VAL A 236 9.10 -15.47 -2.39
C VAL A 236 9.39 -15.90 -0.97
N ARG A 237 8.36 -15.85 -0.13
CA ARG A 237 8.38 -16.38 1.24
C ARG A 237 7.34 -17.49 1.38
N ARG A 238 7.53 -18.33 2.40
CA ARG A 238 6.65 -19.44 2.75
C ARG A 238 5.86 -19.07 4.01
N ARG A 239 4.54 -19.19 3.94
CA ARG A 239 3.63 -19.02 5.10
C ARG A 239 3.59 -20.29 5.95
N LYS A 240 2.95 -20.23 7.12
CA LYS A 240 2.78 -21.37 8.04
C LYS A 240 2.12 -22.60 7.41
N ASP A 241 1.16 -22.38 6.52
CA ASP A 241 0.45 -23.44 5.79
C ASP A 241 1.24 -24.02 4.61
N GLY A 242 2.48 -23.57 4.39
CA GLY A 242 3.33 -23.97 3.27
C GLY A 242 3.08 -23.20 1.97
N SER A 243 2.04 -22.36 1.89
CA SER A 243 1.79 -21.55 0.70
C SER A 243 2.90 -20.53 0.47
N LEU A 244 3.16 -20.26 -0.81
CA LEU A 244 4.15 -19.28 -1.23
C LEU A 244 3.49 -17.90 -1.39
N VAL A 245 4.23 -16.86 -1.02
CA VAL A 245 3.82 -15.46 -1.17
C VAL A 245 4.93 -14.65 -1.81
N PRO A 246 4.68 -13.99 -2.94
CA PRO A 246 5.61 -13.01 -3.47
C PRO A 246 5.61 -11.77 -2.57
N VAL A 247 6.78 -11.33 -2.16
CA VAL A 247 6.97 -10.16 -1.31
C VAL A 247 8.04 -9.24 -1.86
N SER A 248 7.87 -7.94 -1.65
CA SER A 248 8.95 -6.96 -1.79
C SER A 248 9.52 -6.65 -0.41
N LEU A 249 10.85 -6.78 -0.27
CA LEU A 249 11.56 -6.62 0.99
C LEU A 249 12.34 -5.32 1.01
N THR A 250 12.21 -4.57 2.09
CA THR A 250 13.12 -3.49 2.46
C THR A 250 13.81 -3.85 3.75
N ILE A 251 15.15 -3.81 3.78
CA ILE A 251 15.95 -4.25 4.93
C ILE A 251 16.91 -3.15 5.33
N SER A 252 16.88 -2.77 6.61
CA SER A 252 17.69 -1.69 7.18
C SER A 252 18.49 -2.19 8.39
N PRO A 253 19.74 -1.74 8.59
CA PRO A 253 20.51 -2.06 9.79
C PRO A 253 19.87 -1.43 11.03
N VAL A 254 19.84 -2.17 12.14
CA VAL A 254 19.45 -1.66 13.46
C VAL A 254 20.70 -1.41 14.27
N ARG A 255 20.82 -0.22 14.87
CA ARG A 255 21.97 0.22 15.65
C ARG A 255 21.65 0.36 17.14
N ASP A 256 22.63 0.09 17.99
CA ASP A 256 22.57 0.38 19.42
C ASP A 256 22.87 1.86 19.73
N GLY A 257 22.80 2.25 21.02
CA GLY A 257 23.10 3.61 21.46
C GLY A 257 24.56 4.06 21.24
N ALA A 258 25.47 3.12 20.95
CA ALA A 258 26.85 3.40 20.57
C ALA A 258 27.04 3.46 19.03
N GLY A 259 25.96 3.34 18.25
CA GLY A 259 25.98 3.37 16.79
C GLY A 259 26.41 2.05 16.13
N ARG A 260 26.64 0.98 16.90
CA ARG A 260 27.06 -0.33 16.36
C ARG A 260 25.87 -1.07 15.79
N ILE A 261 26.05 -1.76 14.66
CA ILE A 261 24.99 -2.57 14.07
C ILE A 261 24.79 -3.82 14.93
N VAL A 262 23.57 -4.03 15.41
CA VAL A 262 23.20 -5.15 16.29
C VAL A 262 22.16 -6.08 15.65
N GLY A 263 21.61 -5.71 14.50
CA GLY A 263 20.60 -6.50 13.82
C GLY A 263 20.08 -5.86 12.55
N ALA A 264 18.93 -6.33 12.10
CA ALA A 264 18.22 -5.84 10.92
C ALA A 264 16.74 -5.64 11.23
N SER A 265 16.15 -4.61 10.64
CA SER A 265 14.71 -4.42 10.51
C SER A 265 14.30 -4.72 9.08
N LYS A 266 13.25 -5.51 8.90
CA LYS A 266 12.75 -5.98 7.62
C LYS A 266 11.29 -5.59 7.49
N ILE A 267 10.98 -4.88 6.41
CA ILE A 267 9.61 -4.61 5.98
C ILE A 267 9.35 -5.55 4.81
N ALA A 268 8.30 -6.35 4.91
CA ALA A 268 7.84 -7.24 3.85
C ALA A 268 6.42 -6.85 3.41
N ARG A 269 6.29 -6.48 2.14
CA ARG A 269 5.02 -6.13 1.52
C ARG A 269 4.56 -7.26 0.61
N ASP A 270 3.30 -7.68 0.76
CA ASP A 270 2.67 -8.63 -0.17
C ASP A 270 2.48 -7.96 -1.54
N ILE A 271 3.04 -8.57 -2.60
CA ILE A 271 2.92 -8.06 -3.97
C ILE A 271 2.10 -9.01 -4.86
N SER A 272 1.31 -9.91 -4.27
CA SER A 272 0.49 -10.89 -5.00
C SER A 272 -0.47 -10.21 -6.00
N ALA A 273 -1.21 -9.20 -5.54
CA ALA A 273 -2.15 -8.46 -6.38
C ALA A 273 -1.45 -7.73 -7.54
N ALA A 274 -0.27 -7.15 -7.28
CA ALA A 274 0.53 -6.47 -8.29
C ALA A 274 1.01 -7.46 -9.37
N LYS A 275 1.52 -8.64 -8.96
CA LYS A 275 1.94 -9.70 -9.88
C LYS A 275 0.76 -10.25 -10.68
N GLU A 276 -0.39 -10.46 -10.07
CA GLU A 276 -1.60 -10.95 -10.76
C GLU A 276 -2.06 -9.96 -11.85
N SER A 277 -2.09 -8.65 -11.52
CA SER A 277 -2.38 -7.60 -12.50
C SER A 277 -1.36 -7.59 -13.64
N GLU A 278 -0.07 -7.72 -13.33
CA GLU A 278 0.99 -7.80 -14.33
C GLU A 278 0.80 -8.99 -15.28
N TYR A 279 0.50 -10.18 -14.74
CA TYR A 279 0.21 -11.38 -15.53
C TYR A 279 -1.02 -11.21 -16.41
N ARG A 280 -2.09 -10.60 -15.88
CA ARG A 280 -3.32 -10.32 -16.63
C ARG A 280 -3.06 -9.39 -17.80
N ILE A 281 -2.33 -8.29 -17.58
CA ILE A 281 -1.94 -7.35 -18.63
C ILE A 281 -1.09 -8.07 -19.70
N ARG A 282 -0.11 -8.87 -19.31
CA ARG A 282 0.71 -9.65 -20.27
C ARG A 282 -0.08 -10.68 -21.06
N ALA A 283 -1.13 -11.26 -20.48
CA ALA A 283 -2.02 -12.19 -21.19
C ALA A 283 -2.85 -11.44 -22.25
N LEU A 284 -3.46 -10.31 -21.88
CA LEU A 284 -4.21 -9.46 -22.80
C LEU A 284 -3.33 -8.93 -23.94
N MET A 285 -2.10 -8.49 -23.65
CA MET A 285 -1.14 -8.07 -24.68
C MET A 285 -0.81 -9.21 -25.66
N ARG A 286 -0.68 -10.46 -25.18
CA ARG A 286 -0.45 -11.61 -26.06
C ARG A 286 -1.63 -11.87 -26.99
N GLU A 287 -2.85 -11.71 -26.49
CA GLU A 287 -4.06 -11.86 -27.27
C GLU A 287 -4.18 -10.78 -28.36
N VAL A 288 -3.95 -9.51 -28.00
CA VAL A 288 -3.93 -8.39 -28.96
C VAL A 288 -2.88 -8.65 -30.05
N ASN A 289 -1.67 -9.06 -29.67
CA ASN A 289 -0.61 -9.38 -30.64
C ASN A 289 -1.01 -10.52 -31.58
N HIS A 290 -1.68 -11.56 -31.08
CA HIS A 290 -2.19 -12.64 -31.91
C HIS A 290 -3.24 -12.13 -32.92
N ARG A 291 -4.18 -11.30 -32.48
CA ARG A 291 -5.21 -10.70 -33.34
C ARG A 291 -4.61 -9.82 -34.44
N VAL A 292 -3.63 -8.99 -34.10
CA VAL A 292 -2.92 -8.14 -35.08
C VAL A 292 -2.18 -9.00 -36.12
N LYS A 293 -1.50 -10.06 -35.70
CA LYS A 293 -0.84 -11.00 -36.63
C LYS A 293 -1.84 -11.65 -37.60
N ASN A 294 -3.02 -12.03 -37.12
CA ASN A 294 -4.08 -12.58 -37.97
C ASN A 294 -4.55 -11.56 -39.01
N GLN A 295 -4.72 -10.29 -38.63
CA GLN A 295 -5.09 -9.23 -39.58
C GLN A 295 -4.02 -9.01 -40.66
N TYR A 296 -2.73 -9.04 -40.30
CA TYR A 296 -1.65 -8.95 -41.29
C TYR A 296 -1.64 -10.12 -42.26
N ALA A 297 -1.97 -11.34 -41.80
CA ALA A 297 -2.06 -12.49 -42.70
C ALA A 297 -3.16 -12.30 -43.76
N VAL A 298 -4.31 -11.74 -43.38
CA VAL A 298 -5.40 -11.41 -44.31
C VAL A 298 -4.97 -10.34 -45.32
N ILE A 299 -4.33 -9.26 -44.85
CA ILE A 299 -3.84 -8.18 -45.72
C ILE A 299 -2.79 -8.69 -46.71
N LEU A 300 -1.83 -9.51 -46.26
CA LEU A 300 -0.81 -10.10 -47.14
C LEU A 300 -1.44 -11.04 -48.19
N SER A 301 -2.45 -11.83 -47.80
CA SER A 301 -3.20 -12.67 -48.73
C SER A 301 -3.91 -11.83 -49.80
N MET A 302 -4.57 -10.75 -49.37
CA MET A 302 -5.24 -9.79 -50.23
C MET A 302 -4.29 -9.13 -51.24
N ILE A 303 -3.14 -8.63 -50.77
CA ILE A 303 -2.10 -8.04 -51.62
C ILE A 303 -1.62 -9.06 -52.68
N ARG A 304 -1.30 -10.29 -52.25
CA ARG A 304 -0.80 -11.34 -53.16
C ARG A 304 -1.82 -11.69 -54.24
N GLU A 305 -3.09 -11.85 -53.87
CA GLU A 305 -4.16 -12.21 -54.82
C GLU A 305 -4.55 -11.06 -55.76
N THR A 306 -4.47 -9.82 -55.28
CA THR A 306 -4.71 -8.62 -56.11
C THR A 306 -3.58 -8.45 -57.13
N ASN A 307 -2.32 -8.62 -56.70
CA ASN A 307 -1.15 -8.47 -57.58
C ASN A 307 -1.16 -9.46 -58.74
N LYS A 308 -1.60 -10.71 -58.53
CA LYS A 308 -1.69 -11.73 -59.59
C LYS A 308 -2.58 -11.33 -60.77
N ARG A 309 -3.48 -10.36 -60.59
CA ARG A 309 -4.54 -10.04 -61.54
C ARG A 309 -4.60 -8.58 -61.96
N SER A 310 -3.88 -7.70 -61.24
CA SER A 310 -3.87 -6.29 -61.59
C SER A 310 -3.23 -6.07 -62.96
N ARG A 311 -3.83 -5.21 -63.76
CA ARG A 311 -3.38 -4.88 -65.11
C ARG A 311 -2.27 -3.82 -65.12
N ASN A 312 -2.21 -2.99 -64.09
CA ASN A 312 -1.23 -1.93 -63.91
C ASN A 312 -1.10 -1.52 -62.42
N PRO A 313 -0.07 -0.73 -62.06
CA PRO A 313 0.14 -0.28 -60.68
C PRO A 313 -1.02 0.53 -60.08
N ASP A 314 -1.64 1.43 -60.85
CA ASP A 314 -2.70 2.31 -60.34
C ASP A 314 -3.98 1.53 -59.98
N ALA A 315 -4.35 0.55 -60.81
CA ALA A 315 -5.47 -0.34 -60.55
C ALA A 315 -5.19 -1.25 -59.33
N PHE A 316 -3.93 -1.65 -59.14
CA PHE A 316 -3.53 -2.44 -57.97
C PHE A 316 -3.67 -1.62 -56.70
N GLU A 317 -3.14 -0.40 -56.67
CA GLU A 317 -3.23 0.50 -55.52
C GLU A 317 -4.68 0.78 -55.15
N ARG A 318 -5.51 1.13 -56.14
CA ARG A 318 -6.94 1.40 -55.91
C ARG A 318 -7.66 0.20 -55.32
N ASP A 319 -7.52 -0.98 -55.92
CA ASP A 319 -8.23 -2.18 -55.49
C ASP A 319 -7.76 -2.65 -54.09
N VAL A 320 -6.48 -2.50 -53.75
CA VAL A 320 -5.98 -2.78 -52.40
C VAL A 320 -6.51 -1.77 -51.39
N ARG A 321 -6.50 -0.47 -51.74
CA ARG A 321 -6.99 0.60 -50.87
C ARG A 321 -8.47 0.42 -50.54
N GLU A 322 -9.32 0.14 -51.53
CA GLU A 322 -10.76 -0.09 -51.34
C GLU A 322 -11.02 -1.23 -50.34
N ARG A 323 -10.27 -2.33 -50.47
CA ARG A 323 -10.40 -3.49 -49.58
C ARG A 323 -9.87 -3.24 -48.16
N ILE A 324 -8.81 -2.44 -48.01
CA ILE A 324 -8.33 -2.02 -46.68
C ILE A 324 -9.38 -1.14 -46.00
N MET A 325 -10.01 -0.22 -46.74
CA MET A 325 -11.08 0.63 -46.19
C MET A 325 -12.29 -0.21 -45.78
N ALA A 326 -12.65 -1.23 -46.56
CA ALA A 326 -13.70 -2.19 -46.20
C ALA A 326 -13.36 -2.96 -44.91
N LEU A 327 -12.10 -3.38 -44.76
CA LEU A 327 -11.60 -4.03 -43.55
C LEU A 327 -11.67 -3.09 -42.33
N SER A 328 -11.37 -1.82 -42.53
CA SER A 328 -11.49 -0.78 -41.50
C SER A 328 -12.92 -0.61 -41.04
N ALA A 329 -13.90 -0.59 -41.95
CA ALA A 329 -15.31 -0.48 -41.59
C ALA A 329 -15.78 -1.66 -40.72
N SER A 330 -15.34 -2.88 -41.01
CA SER A 330 -15.59 -4.03 -40.13
C SER A 330 -14.93 -3.89 -38.77
N HIS A 331 -13.73 -3.29 -38.72
CA HIS A 331 -13.00 -3.06 -37.48
C HIS A 331 -13.68 -2.00 -36.60
N ASP A 332 -14.20 -0.93 -37.20
CA ASP A 332 -14.92 0.13 -36.49
C ASP A 332 -16.16 -0.42 -35.78
N LEU A 333 -16.90 -1.34 -36.43
CA LEU A 333 -18.03 -2.04 -35.81
C LEU A 333 -17.59 -2.84 -34.57
N LEU A 334 -16.47 -3.56 -34.67
CA LEU A 334 -15.93 -4.33 -33.53
C LEU A 334 -15.46 -3.42 -32.39
N VAL A 335 -14.80 -2.31 -32.70
CA VAL A 335 -14.35 -1.35 -31.68
C VAL A 335 -15.54 -0.70 -30.98
N SER A 336 -16.63 -0.42 -31.70
CA SER A 336 -17.81 0.24 -31.15
C SER A 336 -18.60 -0.59 -30.13
N ASP A 337 -18.46 -1.93 -30.16
CA ASP A 337 -19.15 -2.86 -29.25
C ASP A 337 -18.17 -3.70 -28.40
N ASP A 338 -17.07 -3.08 -27.94
CA ASP A 338 -16.05 -3.71 -27.07
C ASP A 338 -15.55 -5.08 -27.57
N TRP A 339 -15.44 -5.23 -28.90
CA TRP A 339 -15.05 -6.46 -29.57
C TRP A 339 -15.95 -7.68 -29.32
N ARG A 340 -17.20 -7.47 -28.91
CA ARG A 340 -18.19 -8.55 -28.73
C ARG A 340 -18.64 -9.11 -30.06
N GLY A 341 -18.84 -8.26 -31.07
CA GLY A 341 -19.32 -8.68 -32.37
C GLY A 341 -19.91 -7.54 -33.17
N ALA A 342 -20.72 -7.88 -34.18
CA ALA A 342 -21.57 -6.94 -34.90
C ALA A 342 -22.80 -7.67 -35.44
N ASN A 343 -23.94 -6.99 -35.54
CA ASN A 343 -25.12 -7.59 -36.14
C ASN A 343 -24.89 -7.83 -37.66
N VAL A 344 -25.39 -8.95 -38.20
CA VAL A 344 -25.33 -9.24 -39.65
C VAL A 344 -25.87 -8.06 -40.48
N PHE A 345 -26.98 -7.47 -40.05
CA PHE A 345 -27.61 -6.34 -40.73
C PHE A 345 -26.70 -5.10 -40.72
N GLU A 346 -26.10 -4.78 -39.57
CA GLU A 346 -25.19 -3.63 -39.43
C GLU A 346 -23.93 -3.80 -40.27
N LEU A 347 -23.38 -5.02 -40.30
CA LEU A 347 -22.22 -5.34 -41.14
C LEU A 347 -22.55 -5.22 -42.63
N LEU A 348 -23.69 -5.75 -43.08
CA LEU A 348 -24.15 -5.59 -44.46
C LEU A 348 -24.34 -4.11 -44.81
N LEU A 349 -25.02 -3.35 -43.96
CA LEU A 349 -25.26 -1.93 -44.16
C LEU A 349 -23.94 -1.16 -44.26
N ALA A 350 -23.00 -1.41 -43.35
CA ALA A 350 -21.69 -0.76 -43.36
C ALA A 350 -20.90 -1.02 -44.66
N GLN A 351 -20.98 -2.25 -45.20
CA GLN A 351 -20.28 -2.62 -46.43
C GLN A 351 -20.98 -2.15 -47.72
N LEU A 352 -22.30 -2.00 -47.70
CA LEU A 352 -23.10 -1.62 -48.88
C LEU A 352 -23.30 -0.11 -49.02
N LYS A 353 -23.33 0.63 -47.91
CA LYS A 353 -23.54 2.09 -47.89
C LYS A 353 -22.65 2.88 -48.86
N PRO A 354 -21.36 2.57 -49.05
CA PRO A 354 -20.51 3.30 -50.01
C PRO A 354 -20.95 3.20 -51.48
N PHE A 355 -21.74 2.18 -51.83
CA PHE A 355 -22.17 1.91 -53.21
C PHE A 355 -23.53 2.53 -53.58
N GLY A 356 -24.31 2.98 -52.58
CA GLY A 356 -25.65 3.54 -52.79
C GLY A 356 -26.67 2.53 -53.31
N SER A 357 -27.76 3.03 -53.92
CA SER A 357 -28.87 2.22 -54.49
C SER A 357 -29.56 1.29 -53.47
N GLU A 358 -29.73 1.77 -52.23
CA GLU A 358 -30.36 1.00 -51.14
C GLU A 358 -31.76 0.50 -51.51
N GLU A 359 -32.48 1.22 -52.38
CA GLU A 359 -33.80 0.85 -52.87
C GLU A 359 -33.82 -0.44 -53.73
N ARG A 360 -32.66 -0.89 -54.21
CA ARG A 360 -32.51 -2.12 -55.00
C ARG A 360 -32.04 -3.32 -54.17
N ILE A 361 -31.83 -3.12 -52.88
CA ILE A 361 -31.29 -4.14 -51.97
C ILE A 361 -32.34 -4.48 -50.93
N SER A 362 -32.74 -5.75 -50.90
CA SER A 362 -33.58 -6.30 -49.84
C SER A 362 -32.73 -7.13 -48.88
N MET A 363 -32.79 -6.82 -47.59
CA MET A 363 -32.07 -7.55 -46.54
C MET A 363 -33.07 -8.13 -45.55
N SER A 364 -33.04 -9.44 -45.31
CA SER A 364 -33.99 -10.11 -44.42
C SER A 364 -33.37 -11.26 -43.64
N GLY A 365 -33.54 -11.26 -42.33
CA GLY A 365 -33.12 -12.36 -41.47
C GLY A 365 -33.35 -12.04 -39.98
N PRO A 366 -33.14 -13.00 -39.07
CA PRO A 366 -33.24 -12.77 -37.64
C PRO A 366 -32.06 -11.92 -37.14
N SER A 367 -32.20 -11.35 -35.95
CA SER A 367 -31.11 -10.64 -35.28
C SER A 367 -30.02 -11.65 -34.88
N VAL A 368 -28.90 -11.62 -35.61
CA VAL A 368 -27.73 -12.49 -35.38
C VAL A 368 -26.53 -11.62 -35.10
N VAL A 369 -25.90 -11.79 -33.94
CA VAL A 369 -24.66 -11.10 -33.57
C VAL A 369 -23.49 -11.99 -33.97
N LEU A 370 -22.73 -11.56 -34.96
CA LEU A 370 -21.55 -12.24 -35.47
C LEU A 370 -20.39 -12.06 -34.49
N GLY A 371 -19.68 -13.13 -34.18
CA GLY A 371 -18.42 -13.04 -33.43
C GLY A 371 -17.32 -12.31 -34.24
N PRO A 372 -16.25 -11.80 -33.59
CA PRO A 372 -15.23 -10.97 -34.25
C PRO A 372 -14.57 -11.60 -35.49
N ASN A 373 -14.36 -12.92 -35.44
CA ASN A 373 -13.79 -13.66 -36.57
C ASN A 373 -14.75 -13.68 -37.78
N ALA A 374 -16.06 -13.86 -37.53
CA ALA A 374 -17.08 -13.84 -38.58
C ALA A 374 -17.24 -12.43 -39.17
N VAL A 375 -17.27 -11.38 -38.32
CA VAL A 375 -17.36 -9.97 -38.75
C VAL A 375 -16.23 -9.60 -39.72
N GLN A 376 -15.00 -9.99 -39.39
CA GLN A 376 -13.83 -9.70 -40.22
C GLN A 376 -13.95 -10.31 -41.62
N HIS A 377 -14.35 -11.58 -41.70
CA HIS A 377 -14.33 -12.34 -42.95
C HIS A 377 -15.58 -12.12 -43.80
N LEU A 378 -16.76 -12.03 -43.17
CA LEU A 378 -18.01 -11.68 -43.86
C LEU A 378 -17.99 -10.24 -44.36
N GLY A 379 -17.35 -9.31 -43.63
CA GLY A 379 -17.19 -7.93 -44.11
C GLY A 379 -16.45 -7.85 -45.45
N ILE A 380 -15.34 -8.60 -45.59
CA ILE A 380 -14.62 -8.70 -46.88
C ILE A 380 -15.50 -9.38 -47.92
N ALA A 381 -16.21 -10.46 -47.58
CA ALA A 381 -17.09 -11.16 -48.51
C ALA A 381 -18.19 -10.25 -49.08
N PHE A 382 -18.87 -9.48 -48.21
CA PHE A 382 -19.90 -8.52 -48.61
C PHE A 382 -19.32 -7.40 -49.47
N HIS A 383 -18.15 -6.89 -49.11
CA HIS A 383 -17.46 -5.89 -49.92
C HIS A 383 -17.12 -6.40 -51.32
N GLU A 384 -16.65 -7.64 -51.45
CA GLU A 384 -16.35 -8.24 -52.76
C GLU A 384 -17.62 -8.46 -53.60
N LEU A 385 -18.73 -8.88 -52.98
CA LEU A 385 -20.02 -9.01 -53.67
C LEU A 385 -20.53 -7.65 -54.15
N ALA A 386 -20.50 -6.64 -53.29
CA ALA A 386 -20.91 -5.27 -53.61
C ALA A 386 -20.06 -4.69 -54.75
N THR A 387 -18.73 -4.86 -54.68
CA THR A 387 -17.81 -4.41 -55.72
C THR A 387 -18.05 -5.12 -57.05
N ASN A 388 -18.34 -6.42 -57.03
CA ASN A 388 -18.68 -7.16 -58.25
C ASN A 388 -19.99 -6.67 -58.87
N SER A 389 -21.01 -6.42 -58.05
CA SER A 389 -22.27 -5.86 -58.51
C SER A 389 -22.09 -4.44 -59.07
N ALA A 390 -21.25 -3.60 -58.44
CA ALA A 390 -20.96 -2.25 -58.90
C ALA A 390 -20.18 -2.21 -60.23
N LYS A 391 -19.41 -3.28 -60.52
CA LYS A 391 -18.66 -3.40 -61.78
C LYS A 391 -19.47 -4.04 -62.91
N TYR A 392 -20.33 -5.01 -62.60
CA TYR A 392 -20.92 -5.90 -63.61
C TYR A 392 -22.43 -6.16 -63.46
N GLY A 393 -23.07 -5.67 -62.40
CA GLY A 393 -24.40 -6.10 -61.98
C GLY A 393 -25.35 -4.96 -61.61
N VAL A 394 -26.23 -5.22 -60.64
CA VAL A 394 -27.34 -4.35 -60.23
C VAL A 394 -26.84 -2.97 -59.77
N LEU A 395 -25.77 -2.92 -58.97
CA LEU A 395 -25.21 -1.66 -58.47
C LEU A 395 -24.46 -0.84 -59.54
N ALA A 396 -24.19 -1.43 -60.71
CA ALA A 396 -23.71 -0.69 -61.88
C ALA A 396 -24.82 0.11 -62.59
N GLY A 397 -26.06 0.08 -62.06
CA GLY A 397 -27.24 0.74 -62.64
C GLY A 397 -28.11 -0.18 -63.50
N VAL A 398 -27.70 -1.43 -63.72
CA VAL A 398 -28.47 -2.44 -64.47
C VAL A 398 -29.79 -2.71 -63.75
N SER A 399 -30.90 -2.75 -64.50
CA SER A 399 -32.21 -3.06 -63.92
C SER A 399 -32.20 -4.44 -63.30
N GLY A 400 -32.48 -4.53 -62.00
CA GLY A 400 -32.38 -5.75 -61.22
C GLY A 400 -32.53 -5.50 -59.73
N GLN A 401 -32.36 -6.56 -58.95
CA GLN A 401 -32.48 -6.54 -57.50
C GLN A 401 -31.43 -7.44 -56.85
N ILE A 402 -30.96 -7.01 -55.67
CA ILE A 402 -30.15 -7.82 -54.76
C ILE A 402 -31.04 -8.21 -53.58
N VAL A 403 -31.02 -9.50 -53.24
CA VAL A 403 -31.71 -10.05 -52.06
C VAL A 403 -30.68 -10.75 -51.20
N VAL A 404 -30.49 -10.26 -49.98
CA VAL A 404 -29.64 -10.88 -48.96
C VAL A 404 -30.54 -11.46 -47.87
N ALA A 405 -30.49 -12.78 -47.73
CA ALA A 405 -31.25 -13.51 -46.73
C ALA A 405 -30.32 -14.27 -45.79
N TRP A 406 -30.59 -14.26 -44.50
CA TRP A 406 -29.88 -15.11 -43.53
C TRP A 406 -30.82 -15.69 -42.50
N GLY A 407 -30.41 -16.78 -41.88
CA GLY A 407 -31.19 -17.46 -40.84
C GLY A 407 -30.40 -18.55 -40.13
N ILE A 408 -30.94 -18.97 -38.99
CA ILE A 408 -30.48 -20.16 -38.28
C ILE A 408 -31.51 -21.25 -38.50
N GLU A 409 -31.12 -22.29 -39.22
CA GLU A 409 -31.93 -23.50 -39.37
C GLU A 409 -31.69 -24.40 -38.16
N THR A 410 -32.78 -24.82 -37.51
CA THR A 410 -32.71 -25.73 -36.36
C THR A 410 -33.01 -27.16 -36.83
N ALA A 411 -31.95 -27.92 -37.10
CA ALA A 411 -31.99 -29.37 -37.31
C ALA A 411 -31.32 -30.07 -36.09
N GLU A 412 -30.69 -31.24 -36.27
CA GLU A 412 -29.88 -31.90 -35.21
C GLU A 412 -28.70 -31.02 -34.73
N THR A 413 -28.20 -30.14 -35.61
CA THR A 413 -27.24 -29.07 -35.28
C THR A 413 -27.77 -27.72 -35.78
N LYS A 414 -27.46 -26.63 -35.06
CA LYS A 414 -27.85 -25.27 -35.49
C LYS A 414 -26.95 -24.84 -36.66
N LEU A 415 -27.56 -24.60 -37.82
CA LEU A 415 -26.84 -24.20 -39.01
C LEU A 415 -27.15 -22.73 -39.34
N PHE A 416 -26.12 -21.89 -39.41
CA PHE A 416 -26.23 -20.56 -39.97
C PHE A 416 -26.16 -20.64 -41.49
N ARG A 417 -27.19 -20.14 -42.17
CA ARG A 417 -27.25 -20.02 -43.62
C ARG A 417 -27.36 -18.55 -44.00
N LEU A 418 -26.50 -18.11 -44.92
CA LEU A 418 -26.56 -16.79 -45.53
C LEU A 418 -26.54 -16.92 -47.06
N THR A 419 -27.43 -16.20 -47.72
CA THR A 419 -27.57 -16.21 -49.18
C THR A 419 -27.60 -14.79 -49.71
N TRP A 420 -26.74 -14.52 -50.69
CA TRP A 420 -26.79 -13.34 -51.54
C TRP A 420 -27.29 -13.75 -52.91
N SER A 421 -28.42 -13.22 -53.34
CA SER A 421 -29.00 -13.43 -54.67
C SER A 421 -29.00 -12.11 -55.43
N GLU A 422 -28.41 -12.11 -56.61
CA GLU A 422 -28.41 -10.96 -57.51
C GLU A 422 -29.09 -11.34 -58.81
N THR A 423 -30.17 -10.66 -59.15
CA THR A 423 -30.96 -10.89 -60.37
C THR A 423 -31.00 -9.63 -61.22
N VAL A 424 -30.66 -9.74 -62.49
CA VAL A 424 -30.74 -8.66 -63.48
C VAL A 424 -31.73 -9.03 -64.60
N HIS A 425 -32.39 -8.03 -65.16
CA HIS A 425 -33.41 -8.25 -66.20
C HIS A 425 -32.81 -8.43 -67.61
N SER A 426 -31.53 -8.12 -67.79
CA SER A 426 -30.79 -8.30 -69.04
C SER A 426 -29.73 -9.40 -68.90
N LYS A 427 -29.51 -10.19 -69.96
CA LYS A 427 -28.54 -11.28 -69.98
C LYS A 427 -27.13 -10.75 -69.63
N ILE A 428 -26.50 -11.29 -68.58
CA ILE A 428 -25.12 -10.92 -68.21
C ILE A 428 -24.18 -11.64 -69.19
N GLU A 429 -23.27 -10.91 -69.83
CA GLU A 429 -22.14 -11.55 -70.51
C GLU A 429 -21.30 -12.28 -69.45
N LYS A 430 -21.00 -13.58 -69.65
CA LYS A 430 -20.21 -14.39 -68.70
C LYS A 430 -18.89 -13.68 -68.38
N VAL A 431 -18.81 -13.02 -67.24
CA VAL A 431 -17.55 -12.49 -66.73
C VAL A 431 -16.76 -13.68 -66.17
N ALA A 432 -15.51 -13.83 -66.59
CA ALA A 432 -14.62 -14.85 -66.04
C ALA A 432 -14.30 -14.50 -64.58
N HIS A 433 -15.13 -14.99 -63.64
CA HIS A 433 -14.98 -14.74 -62.21
C HIS A 433 -13.91 -15.62 -61.56
N SER A 434 -12.69 -15.54 -62.08
CA SER A 434 -11.52 -15.90 -61.30
C SER A 434 -11.00 -14.58 -60.70
N GLY A 435 -11.12 -14.42 -59.39
CA GLY A 435 -10.72 -13.21 -58.67
C GLY A 435 -10.40 -13.46 -57.20
N PHE A 436 -9.84 -12.47 -56.50
CA PHE A 436 -9.72 -12.50 -55.04
C PHE A 436 -11.11 -12.66 -54.38
N GLY A 437 -12.13 -11.96 -54.88
CA GLY A 437 -13.52 -12.13 -54.43
C GLY A 437 -14.00 -13.58 -54.47
N THR A 438 -13.73 -14.32 -55.55
CA THR A 438 -14.06 -15.75 -55.62
C THR A 438 -13.34 -16.55 -54.52
N VAL A 439 -12.06 -16.28 -54.29
CA VAL A 439 -11.28 -16.96 -53.23
C VAL A 439 -11.84 -16.63 -51.84
N VAL A 440 -12.26 -15.38 -51.61
CA VAL A 440 -12.90 -14.99 -50.35
C VAL A 440 -14.22 -15.72 -50.16
N LEU A 441 -15.08 -15.71 -51.17
CA LEU A 441 -16.45 -16.21 -51.12
C LEU A 441 -16.53 -17.75 -51.02
N THR A 442 -15.62 -18.48 -51.69
CA THR A 442 -15.68 -19.95 -51.73
C THR A 442 -14.69 -20.62 -50.78
N ARG A 443 -13.76 -19.88 -50.17
CA ARG A 443 -12.71 -20.46 -49.33
C ARG A 443 -12.46 -19.69 -48.04
N VAL A 444 -12.01 -18.43 -48.13
CA VAL A 444 -11.50 -17.72 -46.94
C VAL A 444 -12.61 -17.48 -45.90
N ALA A 445 -13.75 -16.92 -46.31
CA ALA A 445 -14.84 -16.63 -45.38
C ALA A 445 -15.50 -17.91 -44.84
N PRO A 446 -15.84 -18.92 -45.67
CA PRO A 446 -16.36 -20.18 -45.16
C PRO A 446 -15.41 -20.91 -44.19
N GLN A 447 -14.13 -21.04 -44.54
CA GLN A 447 -13.16 -21.75 -43.69
C GLN A 447 -12.95 -21.07 -42.34
N ALA A 448 -12.98 -19.73 -42.29
CA ALA A 448 -12.85 -18.99 -41.05
C ALA A 448 -13.99 -19.29 -40.06
N MET A 449 -15.17 -19.69 -40.55
CA MET A 449 -16.34 -20.03 -39.75
C MET A 449 -16.59 -21.55 -39.67
N GLY A 450 -15.63 -22.38 -40.11
CA GLY A 450 -15.79 -23.84 -40.13
C GLY A 450 -16.87 -24.34 -41.11
N GLY A 451 -17.22 -23.53 -42.09
CA GLY A 451 -18.34 -23.76 -43.02
C GLY A 451 -17.92 -24.00 -44.46
N THR A 452 -18.92 -24.02 -45.34
CA THR A 452 -18.78 -24.13 -46.79
C THR A 452 -19.44 -22.94 -47.49
N GLY A 453 -18.90 -22.56 -48.65
CA GLY A 453 -19.46 -21.48 -49.45
C GLY A 453 -19.27 -21.74 -50.93
N TRP A 454 -20.29 -21.45 -51.73
CA TRP A 454 -20.30 -21.72 -53.16
C TRP A 454 -21.12 -20.67 -53.91
N ILE A 455 -20.87 -20.58 -55.22
CA ILE A 455 -21.54 -19.64 -56.13
C ILE A 455 -22.25 -20.44 -57.21
N GLN A 456 -23.53 -20.13 -57.44
CA GLN A 456 -24.35 -20.66 -58.52
C GLN A 456 -24.61 -19.54 -59.53
N HIS A 457 -24.32 -19.80 -60.80
CA HIS A 457 -24.56 -18.84 -61.88
C HIS A 457 -25.84 -19.20 -62.64
N HIS A 458 -26.67 -18.18 -62.86
CA HIS A 458 -27.88 -18.26 -63.66
C HIS A 458 -27.76 -17.34 -64.89
N PRO A 459 -28.55 -17.55 -65.95
CA PRO A 459 -28.51 -16.69 -67.15
C PRO A 459 -28.75 -15.20 -66.86
N ASN A 460 -29.48 -14.92 -65.77
CA ASN A 460 -29.93 -13.60 -65.37
C ASN A 460 -29.39 -13.19 -63.99
N GLY A 461 -28.33 -13.82 -63.48
CA GLY A 461 -27.87 -13.53 -62.12
C GLY A 461 -26.88 -14.50 -61.51
N LEU A 462 -26.60 -14.30 -60.22
CA LEU A 462 -25.79 -15.20 -59.40
C LEU A 462 -26.40 -15.36 -58.01
N VAL A 463 -26.14 -16.51 -57.39
CA VAL A 463 -26.46 -16.77 -55.99
C VAL A 463 -25.19 -17.25 -55.29
N TRP A 464 -24.78 -16.55 -54.23
CA TRP A 464 -23.76 -17.03 -53.31
C TRP A 464 -24.43 -17.52 -52.03
N THR A 465 -24.04 -18.71 -51.58
CA THR A 465 -24.52 -19.29 -50.33
C THR A 465 -23.35 -19.63 -49.43
N LEU A 466 -23.49 -19.31 -48.16
CA LEU A 466 -22.59 -19.70 -47.07
C LEU A 466 -23.39 -20.47 -46.02
N GLU A 467 -22.86 -21.62 -45.64
CA GLU A 467 -23.36 -22.45 -44.55
C GLU A 467 -22.25 -22.67 -43.52
N ALA A 468 -22.53 -22.44 -42.25
CA ALA A 468 -21.58 -22.67 -41.17
C ALA A 468 -22.29 -23.09 -39.87
N PRO A 469 -21.63 -23.86 -38.99
CA PRO A 469 -22.15 -24.14 -37.65
C PRO A 469 -22.45 -22.82 -36.90
N ALA A 470 -23.66 -22.66 -36.37
CA ALA A 470 -24.07 -21.39 -35.77
C ALA A 470 -23.22 -21.01 -34.55
N ASP A 471 -22.70 -21.98 -33.80
CA ASP A 471 -21.81 -21.79 -32.65
C ASP A 471 -20.43 -21.21 -33.02
N LEU A 472 -19.99 -21.36 -34.28
CA LEU A 472 -18.75 -20.77 -34.79
C LEU A 472 -18.97 -19.40 -35.45
N VAL A 473 -20.22 -19.00 -35.65
CA VAL A 473 -20.62 -17.75 -36.30
C VAL A 473 -21.14 -16.74 -35.27
N GLU A 474 -21.98 -17.20 -34.35
CA GLU A 474 -22.71 -16.35 -33.42
C GLU A 474 -21.94 -16.13 -32.12
N THR A 475 -22.06 -14.92 -31.58
CA THR A 475 -21.74 -14.64 -30.18
C THR A 475 -23.04 -14.39 -29.44
N PHE A 476 -23.26 -15.15 -28.36
CA PHE A 476 -24.37 -14.88 -27.45
C PHE A 476 -24.00 -13.72 -26.54
N PRO A 477 -24.85 -12.68 -26.38
CA PRO A 477 -24.67 -11.74 -25.31
C PRO A 477 -24.67 -12.52 -23.99
N ALA A 478 -23.66 -12.30 -23.15
CA ALA A 478 -23.68 -12.83 -21.78
C ALA A 478 -24.98 -12.34 -21.13
N ASN A 479 -25.81 -13.27 -20.65
CA ASN A 479 -27.07 -12.98 -19.98
C ASN A 479 -26.92 -11.76 -19.07
N SER A 480 -27.71 -10.72 -19.34
CA SER A 480 -28.01 -9.66 -18.39
C SER A 480 -28.85 -10.27 -17.26
N SER A 481 -28.20 -11.02 -16.39
CA SER A 481 -28.75 -11.50 -15.12
C SER A 481 -28.21 -10.61 -13.99
N VAL A 482 -28.75 -9.41 -13.88
CA VAL A 482 -28.92 -8.73 -12.60
C VAL A 482 -30.29 -8.05 -12.66
N ALA A 483 -31.28 -8.73 -12.08
CA ALA A 483 -32.51 -8.11 -11.59
C ALA A 483 -32.37 -7.98 -10.08
#